data_AF-A0A7X3WA20-F1
#
_entry.id   AF-A0A7X3WA20-F1
#
_cell.length_a   1.000
_cell.length_b   1.000
_cell.length_c   1.000
_cell.angle_alpha   90.00
_cell.angle_beta   90.00
_cell.angle_gamma   90.00
#
_symmetry.space_group_name_H-M   'P 1'
#
loop_
_entity.id
_entity.type
_entity.pdbx_description
1 polymer ?
#
loop_
_entity_poly.entity_id
_entity_poly.type
_entity_poly.pdbx_seq_one_letter_code
_entity_poly.pdbx_strand_id
1 'polypeptide(L)'
;MSDHMAAEAMLTAHFVAAAVKAGMSTEEINGALASVADGSAISEFWVSDETGRVVYTNVPGVEFAFPTDPDDESQAAPFAALLTGSQSVVDQNFMPRELDGMVFKYVGAAGVDQARIVQVGVAAPADSDVP
;
A
#
# COMPACT_ATOMS: atom_id res chain seq x y z
N MET A 1 14.45 -7.74 -2.84
CA MET A 1 13.62 -6.74 -2.12
C MET A 1 12.18 -6.81 -2.60
N SER A 2 11.90 -6.77 -3.91
CA SER A 2 10.53 -6.89 -4.43
C SER A 2 9.74 -8.09 -3.91
N ASP A 3 10.34 -9.29 -3.89
CA ASP A 3 9.65 -10.49 -3.38
C ASP A 3 9.29 -10.40 -1.88
N HIS A 4 10.12 -9.71 -1.08
CA HIS A 4 9.84 -9.50 0.34
C HIS A 4 8.71 -8.49 0.54
N MET A 5 8.74 -7.37 -0.21
CA MET A 5 7.67 -6.38 -0.17
C MET A 5 6.34 -6.93 -0.68
N ALA A 6 6.36 -7.80 -1.69
CA ALA A 6 5.16 -8.51 -2.14
C ALA A 6 4.61 -9.42 -1.04
N ALA A 7 5.48 -10.17 -0.34
CA ALA A 7 5.07 -10.97 0.80
C ALA A 7 4.51 -10.11 1.95
N GLU A 8 5.09 -8.95 2.23
CA GLU A 8 4.62 -8.00 3.24
C GLU A 8 3.24 -7.42 2.86
N ALA A 9 3.04 -7.05 1.59
CA ALA A 9 1.75 -6.62 1.07
C ALA A 9 0.69 -7.72 1.17
N MET A 10 1.03 -8.96 0.82
CA MET A 10 0.12 -10.11 0.95
C MET A 10 -0.22 -10.41 2.41
N LEU A 11 0.77 -10.39 3.31
CA LEU A 11 0.54 -10.57 4.75
C LEU A 11 -0.34 -9.47 5.32
N THR A 12 -0.15 -8.24 4.86
CA THR A 12 -0.99 -7.09 5.23
C THR A 12 -2.43 -7.31 4.74
N ALA A 13 -2.62 -7.82 3.53
CA ALA A 13 -3.94 -8.15 2.99
C ALA A 13 -4.66 -9.20 3.85
N HIS A 14 -3.95 -10.26 4.24
CA HIS A 14 -4.48 -11.28 5.14
C HIS A 14 -4.77 -10.74 6.54
N PHE A 15 -3.90 -9.90 7.08
CA PHE A 15 -4.09 -9.27 8.38
C PHE A 15 -5.34 -8.38 8.38
N VAL A 16 -5.48 -7.48 7.42
CA VAL A 16 -6.64 -6.57 7.31
C VAL A 16 -7.94 -7.37 7.19
N ALA A 17 -7.96 -8.38 6.32
CA ALA A 17 -9.14 -9.25 6.18
C ALA A 17 -9.51 -9.94 7.51
N ALA A 18 -8.52 -10.46 8.24
CA ALA A 18 -8.74 -11.09 9.54
C ALA A 18 -9.20 -10.09 10.61
N ALA A 19 -8.61 -8.91 10.66
CA ALA A 19 -8.91 -7.85 11.61
C ALA A 19 -10.33 -7.29 11.41
N VAL A 20 -10.71 -7.01 10.16
CA VAL A 20 -12.07 -6.58 9.79
C VAL A 20 -13.07 -7.65 10.17
N LYS A 21 -12.79 -8.92 9.85
CA LYS A 21 -13.66 -10.04 10.24
C LYS A 21 -13.77 -10.20 11.76
N ALA A 22 -12.73 -9.86 12.52
CA ALA A 22 -12.73 -9.85 13.98
C ALA A 22 -13.46 -8.64 14.59
N GLY A 23 -13.88 -7.66 13.77
CA GLY A 23 -14.56 -6.45 14.22
C GLY A 23 -13.62 -5.40 14.83
N MET A 24 -12.32 -5.46 14.50
CA MET A 24 -11.38 -4.42 14.92
C MET A 24 -11.76 -3.08 14.30
N SER A 25 -11.60 -2.01 15.08
CA SER A 25 -11.80 -0.64 14.62
C SER A 25 -10.68 -0.18 13.69
N THR A 26 -10.94 0.86 12.92
CA THR A 26 -9.92 1.52 12.06
C THR A 26 -8.71 1.95 12.87
N GLU A 27 -8.89 2.45 14.09
CA GLU A 27 -7.79 2.89 14.95
C GLU A 27 -6.90 1.72 15.39
N GLU A 28 -7.49 0.58 15.76
CA GLU A 28 -6.73 -0.63 16.12
C GLU A 28 -5.95 -1.20 14.93
N ILE A 29 -6.56 -1.22 13.74
CA ILE A 29 -5.89 -1.67 12.51
C ILE A 29 -4.74 -0.73 12.17
N ASN A 30 -4.98 0.58 12.14
CA ASN A 30 -3.96 1.59 11.84
C ASN A 30 -2.82 1.56 12.88
N GLY A 31 -3.14 1.36 14.16
CA GLY A 31 -2.15 1.20 15.22
C GLY A 31 -1.25 -0.02 15.03
N ALA A 32 -1.83 -1.15 14.60
CA ALA A 32 -1.04 -2.34 14.26
C ALA A 32 -0.11 -2.10 13.06
N LEU A 33 -0.61 -1.44 12.00
CA LEU A 33 0.21 -1.07 10.83
C LEU A 33 1.34 -0.11 11.21
N ALA A 34 1.06 0.89 12.05
CA ALA A 34 2.06 1.81 12.58
C ALA A 34 3.14 1.07 13.39
N SER A 35 2.74 0.14 14.26
CA SER A 35 3.70 -0.67 15.03
C SER A 35 4.60 -1.53 14.13
N VAL A 36 4.11 -2.01 12.98
CA VAL A 36 4.94 -2.73 12.01
C VAL A 36 5.88 -1.78 11.28
N ALA A 37 5.40 -0.60 10.90
CA ALA A 37 6.23 0.41 10.25
C ALA A 37 7.39 0.87 11.14
N ASP A 38 7.13 1.13 12.42
CA ASP A 38 8.15 1.54 13.41
C ASP A 38 9.24 0.48 13.62
N GLY A 39 8.94 -0.80 13.37
CA GLY A 39 9.82 -1.93 13.60
C GLY A 39 10.44 -2.55 12.35
N SER A 40 10.20 -2.00 11.16
CA SER A 40 10.61 -2.62 9.90
C SER A 40 11.15 -1.60 8.89
N ALA A 41 11.54 -2.08 7.71
CA ALA A 41 11.91 -1.20 6.60
C ALA A 41 10.68 -0.59 5.90
N ILE A 42 9.48 -1.13 6.14
CA ILE A 42 8.25 -0.56 5.59
C ILE A 42 7.97 0.76 6.29
N SER A 43 7.91 1.82 5.51
CA SER A 43 7.63 3.17 6.01
C SER A 43 6.12 3.45 6.01
N GLU A 44 5.40 2.91 5.02
CA GLU A 44 4.02 3.29 4.76
C GLU A 44 3.15 2.09 4.35
N PHE A 45 1.91 2.11 4.81
CA PHE A 45 0.85 1.20 4.43
C PHE A 45 -0.33 2.01 3.89
N TRP A 46 -0.84 1.60 2.73
CA TRP A 46 -2.01 2.21 2.10
C TRP A 46 -2.98 1.10 1.71
N VAL A 47 -4.13 1.04 2.38
CA VAL A 47 -5.14 0.02 2.14
C VAL A 47 -6.47 0.65 1.77
N SER A 48 -6.99 0.26 0.61
CA SER A 48 -8.24 0.82 0.08
C SER A 48 -9.49 0.01 0.45
N ASP A 49 -10.64 0.61 0.19
CA ASP A 49 -11.89 -0.09 -0.06
C ASP A 49 -12.03 -0.48 -1.55
N GLU A 50 -13.19 -1.02 -1.92
CA GLU A 50 -13.51 -1.45 -3.29
C GLU A 50 -13.62 -0.30 -4.30
N THR A 51 -13.75 0.94 -3.82
CA THR A 51 -13.81 2.15 -4.65
C THR A 51 -12.42 2.77 -4.88
N GLY A 52 -11.38 2.20 -4.27
CA GLY A 52 -10.02 2.73 -4.30
C GLY A 52 -9.74 3.77 -3.22
N ARG A 53 -10.71 4.15 -2.38
CA ARG A 53 -10.47 5.10 -1.28
C ARG A 53 -9.67 4.44 -0.16
N VAL A 54 -8.61 5.07 0.32
CA VAL A 54 -7.85 4.56 1.47
C VAL A 54 -8.67 4.63 2.74
N VAL A 55 -8.78 3.50 3.42
CA VAL A 55 -9.52 3.32 4.68
C VAL A 55 -8.63 2.88 5.83
N TYR A 56 -7.48 2.24 5.56
CA TYR A 56 -6.48 1.91 6.57
C TYR A 56 -5.09 2.36 6.14
N THR A 57 -4.37 3.00 7.06
CA THR A 57 -3.02 3.51 6.83
C THR A 57 -2.33 3.81 8.17
N ASN A 58 -1.00 3.76 8.20
CA ASN A 58 -0.20 4.28 9.30
C ASN A 58 0.17 5.76 9.12
N VAL A 59 -0.16 6.38 7.99
CA VAL A 59 0.17 7.78 7.69
C VAL A 59 -0.98 8.69 8.14
N PRO A 60 -0.81 9.51 9.20
CA PRO A 60 -1.89 10.31 9.73
C PRO A 60 -2.23 11.52 8.84
N GLY A 61 -3.51 11.85 8.73
CA GLY A 61 -3.98 13.12 8.15
C GLY A 61 -3.94 13.20 6.63
N VAL A 62 -3.67 12.10 5.93
CA VAL A 62 -3.68 12.05 4.46
C VAL A 62 -4.95 11.36 3.98
N GLU A 63 -5.81 12.11 3.28
CA GLU A 63 -6.90 11.52 2.50
C GLU A 63 -6.39 11.19 1.09
N PHE A 64 -6.30 9.91 0.78
CA PHE A 64 -5.83 9.41 -0.52
C PHE A 64 -6.85 8.45 -1.11
N ALA A 65 -7.00 8.48 -2.44
CA ALA A 65 -7.76 7.51 -3.19
C ALA A 65 -6.93 7.07 -4.39
N PHE A 66 -6.82 5.75 -4.57
CA PHE A 66 -6.21 5.19 -5.75
C PHE A 66 -7.09 5.50 -6.98
N PRO A 67 -6.48 5.86 -8.11
CA PRO A 67 -7.19 5.91 -9.37
C PRO A 67 -7.75 4.51 -9.69
N THR A 68 -8.96 4.48 -10.23
CA THR A 68 -9.61 3.25 -10.69
C THR A 68 -9.43 3.04 -12.19
N ASP A 69 -8.99 4.08 -12.91
CA ASP A 69 -8.72 4.04 -14.34
C ASP A 69 -7.24 3.66 -14.58
N PRO A 70 -6.95 2.55 -15.28
CA PRO A 70 -5.57 2.17 -15.62
C PRO A 70 -4.90 3.13 -16.61
N ASP A 71 -5.65 3.97 -17.32
CA ASP A 71 -5.12 4.98 -18.26
C ASP A 71 -4.81 6.32 -17.56
N ASP A 72 -4.97 6.41 -16.24
CA ASP A 72 -4.60 7.58 -15.44
C ASP A 72 -3.06 7.78 -15.44
N GLU A 73 -2.59 9.03 -15.50
CA GLU A 73 -1.16 9.35 -15.55
C GLU A 73 -0.50 9.39 -14.15
N SER A 74 -1.27 9.20 -13.08
CA SER A 74 -0.74 9.20 -11.71
C SER A 74 0.11 7.98 -11.41
N GLN A 75 1.02 8.16 -10.46
CA GLN A 75 1.89 7.09 -9.97
C GLN A 75 1.10 5.85 -9.49
N ALA A 76 -0.14 6.06 -9.05
CA ALA A 76 -0.97 5.03 -8.47
C ALA A 76 -1.83 4.26 -9.50
N ALA A 77 -1.89 4.68 -10.77
CA ALA A 77 -2.67 4.07 -11.84
C ALA A 77 -2.44 2.56 -12.02
N PRO A 78 -1.19 2.04 -11.96
CA PRO A 78 -0.94 0.61 -12.10
C PRO A 78 -1.61 -0.26 -11.02
N PHE A 79 -1.92 0.30 -9.85
CA PHE A 79 -2.58 -0.44 -8.77
C PHE A 79 -4.08 -0.69 -9.04
N ALA A 80 -4.69 0.00 -10.00
CA ALA A 80 -6.06 -0.28 -10.44
C ALA A 80 -6.23 -1.74 -10.90
N ALA A 81 -5.18 -2.36 -11.44
CA ALA A 81 -5.18 -3.78 -11.83
C ALA A 81 -5.45 -4.74 -10.66
N LEU A 82 -5.19 -4.33 -9.42
CA LEU A 82 -5.50 -5.10 -8.22
C LEU A 82 -6.99 -5.03 -7.85
N LEU A 83 -7.66 -3.90 -8.12
CA LEU A 83 -9.10 -3.76 -7.92
C LEU A 83 -9.89 -4.55 -8.97
N THR A 84 -9.44 -4.54 -10.22
CA THR A 84 -10.10 -5.29 -11.31
C THR A 84 -9.84 -6.79 -11.24
N GLY A 85 -8.88 -7.22 -10.41
CA GLY A 85 -8.44 -8.62 -10.33
C GLY A 85 -7.62 -9.08 -11.54
N SER A 86 -7.17 -8.15 -12.40
CA SER A 86 -6.31 -8.47 -13.54
C SER A 86 -4.89 -8.85 -13.11
N GLN A 87 -4.45 -8.38 -11.94
CA GLN A 87 -3.21 -8.78 -11.29
C GLN A 87 -3.43 -9.05 -9.80
N SER A 88 -2.62 -9.93 -9.21
CA SER A 88 -2.63 -10.20 -7.77
C SER A 88 -1.54 -9.42 -7.01
N VAL A 89 -0.48 -9.02 -7.71
CA VAL A 89 0.65 -8.24 -7.19
C VAL A 89 1.08 -7.23 -8.26
N VAL A 90 1.37 -6.01 -7.84
CA VAL A 90 1.94 -4.93 -8.65
C VAL A 90 3.23 -4.47 -7.98
N ASP A 91 4.35 -4.57 -8.70
CA ASP A 91 5.67 -4.11 -8.23
C ASP A 91 6.06 -2.85 -9.02
N GLN A 92 6.17 -1.71 -8.33
CA GLN A 92 6.71 -0.49 -8.91
C GLN A 92 8.18 -0.33 -8.52
N ASN A 93 8.98 0.21 -9.44
CA ASN A 93 10.36 0.58 -9.13
C ASN A 93 10.43 1.80 -8.20
N PHE A 94 11.63 2.15 -7.76
CA PHE A 94 11.83 3.39 -7.02
C PHE A 94 11.45 4.59 -7.89
N MET A 95 10.61 5.48 -7.36
CA MET A 95 10.21 6.71 -8.03
C MET A 95 10.02 7.84 -7.03
N PRO A 96 10.30 9.10 -7.42
CA PRO A 96 9.95 10.26 -6.63
C PRO A 96 8.43 10.28 -6.42
N ARG A 97 8.02 10.40 -5.16
CA ARG A 97 6.62 10.53 -4.78
C ARG A 97 6.09 11.90 -5.19
N GLU A 98 4.88 11.94 -5.74
CA GLU A 98 4.25 13.19 -6.19
C GLU A 98 3.96 14.17 -5.04
N LEU A 99 3.76 13.67 -3.81
CA LEU A 99 3.43 14.46 -2.63
C LEU A 99 4.57 15.39 -2.17
N ASP A 100 5.81 14.92 -2.19
CA ASP A 100 6.96 15.61 -1.57
C ASP A 100 8.31 15.37 -2.25
N GLY A 101 8.35 14.60 -3.33
CA GLY A 101 9.57 14.31 -4.09
C GLY A 101 10.50 13.28 -3.43
N MET A 102 10.14 12.69 -2.30
CA MET A 102 10.94 11.62 -1.70
C MET A 102 10.87 10.36 -2.56
N VAL A 103 12.00 9.65 -2.70
CA VAL A 103 12.04 8.45 -3.53
C VAL A 103 11.51 7.26 -2.72
N PHE A 104 10.47 6.63 -3.23
CA PHE A 104 9.84 5.46 -2.62
C PHE A 104 9.78 4.30 -3.61
N LYS A 105 9.90 3.08 -3.10
CA LYS A 105 9.47 1.88 -3.80
C LYS A 105 8.11 1.48 -3.26
N TYR A 106 7.15 1.23 -4.15
CA TYR A 106 5.82 0.76 -3.79
C TYR A 106 5.57 -0.63 -4.35
N VAL A 107 5.07 -1.52 -3.52
CA VAL A 107 4.58 -2.83 -3.94
C VAL A 107 3.18 -3.02 -3.39
N GLY A 108 2.29 -3.52 -4.22
CA GLY A 108 0.89 -3.73 -3.88
C GLY A 108 0.44 -5.15 -4.11
N ALA A 109 -0.51 -5.59 -3.32
CA ALA A 109 -1.20 -6.86 -3.44
C ALA A 109 -2.72 -6.65 -3.45
N ALA A 110 -3.43 -7.56 -4.09
CA ALA A 110 -4.89 -7.58 -4.07
C ALA A 110 -5.41 -8.00 -2.68
N GLY A 111 -6.58 -7.49 -2.31
CA GLY A 111 -7.33 -7.97 -1.17
C GLY A 111 -7.70 -9.45 -1.28
N VAL A 112 -7.78 -10.12 -0.13
CA VAL A 112 -8.10 -11.56 -0.05
C VAL A 112 -9.56 -11.84 0.30
N ASP A 113 -10.27 -10.84 0.81
CA ASP A 113 -11.66 -10.91 1.27
C ASP A 113 -12.63 -10.15 0.36
N GLN A 114 -12.18 -9.03 -0.21
CA GLN A 114 -12.90 -8.20 -1.18
C GLN A 114 -11.90 -7.54 -2.15
N ALA A 115 -12.43 -6.93 -3.21
CA ALA A 115 -11.61 -6.04 -4.04
C ALA A 115 -11.12 -4.87 -3.19
N ARG A 116 -9.80 -4.75 -3.07
CA ARG A 116 -9.09 -3.64 -2.43
C ARG A 116 -7.61 -3.68 -2.83
N ILE A 117 -6.96 -2.54 -2.77
CA ILE A 117 -5.51 -2.40 -2.94
C ILE A 117 -4.87 -2.43 -1.57
N VAL A 118 -3.81 -3.23 -1.41
CA VAL A 118 -2.95 -3.24 -0.23
C VAL A 118 -1.54 -2.90 -0.68
N GLN A 119 -1.09 -1.67 -0.44
CA GLN A 119 0.22 -1.19 -0.86
C GLN A 119 1.12 -0.97 0.35
N VAL A 120 2.39 -1.38 0.20
CA VAL A 120 3.47 -1.09 1.15
C VAL A 120 4.53 -0.22 0.46
N GLY A 121 5.03 0.78 1.19
CA GLY A 121 6.04 1.73 0.74
C GLY A 121 7.31 1.62 1.55
N VAL A 122 8.47 1.60 0.88
CA VAL A 122 9.80 1.70 1.50
C VAL A 122 10.48 2.96 0.97
N ALA A 123 10.88 3.84 1.87
CA ALA A 123 11.69 5.00 1.53
C ALA A 123 13.09 4.57 1.06
N ALA A 124 13.61 5.24 0.03
CA ALA A 124 15.00 5.05 -0.37
C ALA A 124 15.93 5.50 0.78
N PRO A 125 16.99 4.74 1.09
CA PRO A 125 18.00 5.19 2.05
C PRO A 125 18.62 6.51 1.56
N ALA A 126 18.88 7.43 2.50
CA ALA A 126 19.36 8.79 2.21
C ALA A 126 20.68 8.87 1.42
N ASP A 127 21.44 7.77 1.33
CA ASP A 127 22.70 7.63 0.57
C ASP A 127 22.54 6.91 -0.78
N SER A 128 21.30 6.69 -1.23
CA SER A 128 21.07 6.10 -2.55
C SER A 128 21.23 7.21 -3.59
N ASP A 129 22.41 7.29 -4.21
CA ASP A 129 22.52 7.84 -5.57
C ASP A 129 21.55 7.05 -6.45
N VAL A 130 20.33 7.57 -6.60
CA VAL A 130 19.36 7.07 -7.56
C VAL A 130 19.76 7.66 -8.91
N PRO A 131 20.28 6.85 -9.85
CA PRO A 131 20.71 7.33 -11.16
C PRO A 131 19.55 7.83 -12.02
#